data_AF-A0A7R9IU87-F1
#
_entry.id   AF-A0A7R9IU87-F1
#
_cell.length_a   1.000
_cell.length_b   1.000
_cell.length_c   1.000
_cell.angle_alpha   90.00
_cell.angle_beta   90.00
_cell.angle_gamma   90.00
#
_symmetry.space_group_name_H-M   'P 1'
#
loop_
_entity.id
_entity.type
_entity.pdbx_description
1 polymer ?
#
loop_
_entity_poly.entity_id
_entity_poly.type
_entity_poly.pdbx_seq_one_letter_code
_entity_poly.pdbx_strand_id
1 'polypeptide(L)'
;MVPVDGPSAPGAMMTPTGQFAVPAIDHQAYKEGKKERPPFQQEPEPVMEKPEIPEDLLCTVCKDLLTDAVMIPCCGNSFCD
;
A
#
# COMPACT_ATOMS: atom_id res chain seq x y z
N MET A 1 25.37 -18.56 17.28
CA MET A 1 25.62 -17.92 15.98
C MET A 1 25.53 -19.00 14.91
N VAL A 2 24.88 -18.73 13.78
CA VAL A 2 24.69 -19.65 12.66
C VAL A 2 25.65 -19.22 11.55
N PRO A 3 26.52 -20.11 11.04
CA PRO A 3 27.42 -19.77 9.94
C PRO A 3 26.62 -19.52 8.65
N VAL A 4 27.03 -18.52 7.88
CA VAL A 4 26.42 -18.16 6.59
C VAL A 4 27.51 -18.04 5.53
N ASP A 5 27.15 -18.29 4.26
CA ASP A 5 28.11 -18.38 3.16
C ASP A 5 28.76 -17.03 2.77
N GLY A 6 28.26 -15.88 3.24
CA GLY A 6 28.90 -14.60 2.93
C GLY A 6 28.21 -13.34 3.47
N PRO A 7 28.78 -12.16 3.17
CA PRO A 7 28.30 -10.86 3.64
C PRO A 7 26.97 -10.43 3.01
N SER A 8 26.51 -11.14 1.98
CA SER A 8 25.21 -10.86 1.34
C SER A 8 24.03 -11.37 2.16
N ALA A 9 24.25 -12.23 3.16
CA ALA A 9 23.19 -12.70 4.03
C ALA A 9 22.76 -11.58 5.00
N PRO A 10 21.45 -11.36 5.20
CA PRO A 10 20.96 -10.30 6.05
C PRO A 10 21.40 -10.55 7.51
N GLY A 11 21.98 -9.51 8.14
CA GLY A 11 22.52 -9.61 9.50
C GLY A 11 23.83 -10.38 9.64
N ALA A 12 24.54 -10.67 8.53
CA ALA A 12 25.85 -11.34 8.59
C ALA A 12 26.90 -10.45 9.28
N MET A 13 27.59 -11.04 10.26
CA MET A 13 28.72 -10.42 10.97
C MET A 13 29.95 -11.32 10.84
N MET A 14 31.15 -10.76 10.74
CA MET A 14 32.38 -11.55 10.81
C MET A 14 32.68 -11.93 12.26
N THR A 15 32.86 -13.22 12.52
CA THR A 15 33.38 -13.72 13.78
C THR A 15 34.90 -13.52 13.86
N PRO A 16 35.51 -13.58 15.06
CA PRO A 16 36.96 -13.55 15.22
C PRO A 16 37.71 -14.65 14.46
N THR A 17 37.02 -15.72 14.07
CA THR A 17 37.55 -16.83 13.26
C THR A 17 37.53 -16.54 11.76
N GLY A 18 37.13 -15.33 11.34
CA GLY A 18 37.08 -14.93 9.93
C GLY A 18 35.90 -15.49 9.15
N GLN A 19 34.94 -16.13 9.83
CA GLN A 19 33.74 -16.69 9.21
C GLN A 19 32.57 -15.72 9.34
N PHE A 20 31.66 -15.72 8.37
CA PHE A 20 30.42 -14.96 8.49
C PHE A 20 29.41 -15.77 9.30
N ALA A 21 28.79 -15.13 10.29
CA ALA A 21 27.75 -15.72 11.08
C ALA A 21 26.67 -14.71 11.45
N VAL A 22 25.45 -15.20 11.65
CA VAL A 22 24.28 -14.43 12.08
C VAL A 22 23.85 -14.93 13.47
N PRO A 23 23.38 -14.07 14.40
CA PRO A 23 22.75 -14.54 15.63
C PRO A 23 21.57 -15.49 15.32
N ALA A 24 21.40 -16.54 16.13
CA ALA A 24 20.36 -17.55 15.86
C ALA A 24 18.94 -16.95 15.86
N ILE A 25 18.71 -15.94 16.71
CA ILE A 25 17.46 -15.19 16.82
C ILE A 25 17.19 -14.44 15.52
N ASP A 26 18.17 -13.69 15.01
CA ASP A 26 18.03 -12.92 13.77
C ASP A 26 17.84 -13.82 12.56
N HIS A 27 18.56 -14.95 12.51
CA HIS A 27 18.40 -15.93 11.43
C HIS A 27 16.99 -16.54 11.38
N GLN A 28 16.33 -16.70 12.53
CA GLN A 28 14.91 -17.10 12.60
C GLN A 28 13.99 -15.94 12.19
N ALA A 29 14.23 -14.73 12.69
CA ALA A 29 13.43 -13.55 12.35
C ALA A 29 13.45 -13.24 10.84
N TYR A 30 14.59 -13.42 10.16
CA TYR A 30 14.67 -13.27 8.70
C TYR A 30 13.88 -14.34 7.94
N LYS A 31 13.72 -15.54 8.51
CA LYS A 31 12.88 -16.61 7.93
C LYS A 31 11.39 -16.36 8.15
N GLU A 32 11.03 -15.79 9.28
CA GLU A 32 9.63 -15.52 9.64
C GLU A 32 9.04 -14.31 8.90
N GLY A 33 9.87 -13.51 8.23
CA GLY A 33 9.45 -12.32 7.49
C GLY A 33 9.08 -11.17 8.44
N LYS A 34 9.47 -9.94 8.09
CA LYS A 34 9.13 -8.78 8.94
C LYS A 34 7.62 -8.58 8.93
N LYS A 35 6.95 -8.98 10.02
CA LYS A 35 5.51 -8.87 10.20
C LYS A 35 5.06 -7.40 10.26
N GLU A 36 5.95 -6.51 10.69
CA GLU A 36 5.65 -5.08 10.77
C GLU A 36 6.60 -4.27 9.89
N ARG A 37 5.99 -3.42 9.04
CA ARG A 37 6.71 -2.46 8.22
C ARG A 37 7.21 -1.33 9.14
N PRO A 38 8.42 -0.80 8.92
CA PRO A 38 8.92 0.30 9.74
C PRO A 38 7.95 1.50 9.65
N PRO A 39 7.61 2.14 10.79
CA PRO A 39 6.65 3.24 10.86
C PRO A 39 7.03 4.50 10.05
N PHE A 40 8.20 4.50 9.41
CA PHE A 40 8.72 5.59 8.58
C PHE A 40 8.64 5.30 7.06
N GLN A 41 8.21 4.10 6.67
CA GLN A 41 7.83 3.86 5.28
C GLN A 41 6.43 4.41 5.07
N GLN A 42 6.30 5.36 4.13
CA GLN A 42 5.00 5.83 3.65
C GLN A 42 4.17 4.60 3.30
N GLU A 43 2.99 4.48 3.91
CA GLU A 43 2.02 3.47 3.51
C GLU A 43 1.86 3.57 1.99
N PRO A 44 2.01 2.47 1.23
CA PRO A 44 1.52 2.50 -0.14
C PRO A 44 0.05 2.88 0.00
N GLU A 45 -0.33 3.99 -0.64
CA GLU A 45 -1.70 4.48 -0.61
C GLU A 45 -2.60 3.26 -0.77
N PRO A 46 -3.57 3.04 0.15
CA PRO A 46 -4.49 1.95 -0.05
C PRO A 46 -5.03 2.14 -1.46
N VAL A 47 -4.91 1.11 -2.30
CA VAL A 47 -5.54 1.09 -3.61
C VAL A 47 -7.03 1.13 -3.30
N MET A 48 -7.52 2.35 -3.11
CA MET A 48 -8.90 2.66 -2.86
C MET A 48 -9.54 2.26 -4.17
N GLU A 49 -10.14 1.06 -4.19
CA GLU A 49 -11.04 0.66 -5.26
C GLU A 49 -11.96 1.85 -5.47
N LYS A 50 -11.79 2.51 -6.61
CA LYS A 50 -12.52 3.73 -6.92
C LYS A 50 -13.99 3.28 -6.85
N PRO A 51 -14.80 3.80 -5.91
CA PRO A 51 -16.17 3.34 -5.80
C PRO A 51 -16.81 3.52 -7.17
N GLU A 52 -17.44 2.48 -7.70
CA GLU A 52 -18.13 2.55 -8.97
C GLU A 52 -19.32 3.50 -8.80
N ILE A 53 -19.12 4.78 -9.15
CA ILE A 53 -20.15 5.79 -9.03
C ILE A 53 -21.21 5.46 -10.08
N PRO A 54 -22.48 5.19 -9.68
CA PRO A 54 -23.54 4.93 -10.64
C PRO A 54 -23.75 6.15 -11.54
N GLU A 55 -24.05 5.89 -12.81
CA GLU A 55 -24.28 6.93 -13.83
C GLU A 55 -25.44 7.88 -13.50
N ASP A 56 -26.36 7.47 -12.63
CA ASP A 56 -27.45 8.30 -12.10
C ASP A 56 -26.97 9.48 -11.24
N LEU A 57 -25.76 9.40 -10.68
CA LEU A 57 -25.15 10.46 -9.86
C LEU A 57 -24.20 11.36 -10.68
N LEU A 58 -24.07 11.09 -11.97
CA LEU A 58 -23.24 11.89 -12.87
C LEU A 58 -24.08 12.94 -13.59
N CYS A 59 -23.53 14.14 -13.67
CA CYS A 59 -24.10 15.20 -14.49
C CYS A 59 -23.96 14.82 -15.97
N THR A 60 -25.05 14.86 -16.73
CA THR A 60 -25.01 14.54 -18.16
C THR A 60 -24.27 15.58 -19.02
N VAL A 61 -23.92 16.75 -18.45
CA VAL A 61 -23.14 17.81 -19.13
C VAL A 61 -21.64 17.67 -18.85
N CYS A 62 -21.22 17.66 -17.58
CA CYS A 62 -19.79 17.61 -17.22
C CYS A 62 -19.25 16.18 -17.01
N LYS A 63 -20.12 15.15 -16.97
CA LYS A 63 -19.76 13.74 -16.74
C LYS A 63 -18.99 13.52 -15.43
N ASP A 64 -19.18 14.43 -14.48
CA ASP A 64 -18.62 14.37 -13.14
C ASP A 64 -19.75 14.25 -12.12
N LEU A 65 -19.40 13.99 -10.85
CA LEU A 65 -20.37 13.88 -9.76
C LEU A 65 -21.19 15.16 -9.65
N LEU A 66 -22.52 15.03 -9.56
CA LEU A 66 -23.44 16.16 -9.42
C LEU A 66 -23.07 17.04 -8.22
N THR A 67 -22.75 18.30 -8.47
CA THR A 67 -22.54 19.36 -7.47
C THR A 67 -23.66 20.38 -7.61
N ASP A 68 -24.40 20.65 -6.53
CA ASP A 68 -25.56 21.55 -6.53
C ASP A 68 -26.62 21.15 -7.58
N ALA A 69 -27.17 19.93 -7.44
CA ALA A 69 -28.08 19.35 -8.41
C ALA A 69 -29.42 20.12 -8.52
N VAL A 70 -29.71 20.67 -9.70
CA VAL A 70 -30.99 21.31 -10.06
C VAL A 70 -31.76 20.39 -11.01
N MET A 71 -33.07 20.25 -10.79
CA MET A 71 -33.95 19.43 -11.65
C MET A 71 -34.65 20.28 -12.70
N ILE A 72 -34.59 19.85 -13.97
CA ILE A 72 -35.30 20.53 -15.05
C ILE A 72 -36.78 20.12 -15.06
N PRO A 73 -37.73 21.07 -14.97
CA PRO A 73 -39.16 20.77 -14.82
C PRO A 73 -39.82 20.12 -16.06
N CYS A 74 -39.17 20.12 -17.23
CA CYS A 74 -39.75 19.52 -18.45
C CYS A 74 -39.49 18.01 -18.58
N CYS A 75 -38.39 17.50 -18.04
CA CYS A 75 -37.96 16.11 -18.23
C CYS A 75 -37.45 15.42 -16.96
N GLY A 76 -37.36 16.13 -15.83
CA GLY A 76 -36.90 15.57 -14.55
C GLY A 76 -35.42 15.24 -14.48
N ASN A 77 -34.62 15.68 -15.46
CA ASN A 77 -33.17 15.44 -15.48
C ASN A 77 -32.45 16.40 -14.51
N SER A 78 -31.49 15.86 -13.75
CA SER A 78 -30.63 16.59 -12.82
C SER A 78 -29.32 17.01 -13.48
N PHE A 79 -28.89 18.25 -13.22
CA PHE A 79 -27.63 18.82 -13.69
C PHE A 79 -26.98 19.63 -12.57
N CYS A 80 -25.68 19.83 -12.64
CA CYS A 80 -25.01 20.85 -11.83
C CYS A 80 -25.51 22.24 -12.25
N ASP A 81 -25.67 23.15 -11.29
CA ASP A 81 -25.91 24.59 -11.54
C ASP A 81 -24.77 25.24 -12.35
#